data_AF-A0A962X9T2-F1
#
_entry.id   AF-A0A962X9T2-F1
#
_cell.length_a   1.000
_cell.length_b   1.000
_cell.length_c   1.000
_cell.angle_alpha   90.00
_cell.angle_beta   90.00
_cell.angle_gamma   90.00
#
_symmetry.space_group_name_H-M   'P 1'
#
loop_
_entity.id
_entity.type
_entity.pdbx_description
1 polymer ?
#
loop_
_entity_poly.entity_id
_entity_poly.type
_entity_poly.pdbx_seq_one_letter_code
_entity_poly.pdbx_strand_id
1 'polypeptide(L)'
;MAEDNNGSPPNSLARVDWRAELEKFRRPGPAQIGIMAGAALLLGLLVALALWYSTPAYNVLYRGLAEQDAGQIMEALQQANIPFKIDARSGALMVPSDQVHEARLKLAGQGLPRGTV
;
A
#
# COMPACT_ATOMS: atom_id res chain seq x y z
N MET A 1 -34.64 40.81 -67.07
CA MET A 1 -33.32 41.20 -66.51
C MET A 1 -33.13 40.42 -65.23
N ALA A 2 -32.03 39.68 -65.13
CA ALA A 2 -31.73 38.71 -64.08
C ALA A 2 -31.22 39.38 -62.79
N GLU A 3 -31.70 38.91 -61.65
CA GLU A 3 -31.00 38.95 -60.36
C GLU A 3 -29.76 38.06 -60.44
N ASP A 4 -28.56 38.58 -60.20
CA ASP A 4 -27.62 37.97 -59.26
C ASP A 4 -26.48 38.93 -58.84
N ASN A 5 -25.92 38.60 -57.68
CA ASN A 5 -24.49 38.70 -57.40
C ASN A 5 -23.90 40.08 -57.08
N ASN A 6 -24.16 40.54 -55.85
CA ASN A 6 -23.07 41.12 -55.07
C ASN A 6 -23.11 40.58 -53.64
N GLY A 7 -22.81 39.28 -53.50
CA GLY A 7 -22.46 38.70 -52.22
C GLY A 7 -20.99 39.01 -51.93
N SER A 8 -20.73 40.02 -51.10
CA SER A 8 -19.41 40.18 -50.49
C SER A 8 -19.03 38.88 -49.78
N PRO A 9 -17.90 38.22 -50.10
CA PRO A 9 -17.50 37.05 -49.34
C PRO A 9 -17.19 37.50 -47.90
N PRO A 10 -17.72 36.83 -46.86
CA PRO A 10 -17.17 37.01 -45.52
C PRO A 10 -15.73 36.50 -45.58
N ASN A 11 -14.78 37.43 -45.60
CA ASN A 11 -13.37 37.09 -45.53
C ASN A 11 -13.03 36.67 -44.11
N SER A 12 -13.51 35.49 -43.71
CA SER A 12 -13.02 34.74 -42.56
C SER A 12 -11.66 34.16 -42.92
N LEU A 13 -10.66 35.03 -43.05
CA LEU A 13 -9.29 34.57 -42.89
C LEU A 13 -9.24 33.97 -41.49
N ALA A 14 -9.02 32.65 -41.44
CA ALA A 14 -8.84 31.83 -40.26
C ALA A 14 -7.69 32.37 -39.40
N ARG A 15 -7.94 33.49 -38.71
CA ARG A 15 -7.14 33.92 -37.58
C ARG A 15 -7.44 32.89 -36.53
N VAL A 16 -6.54 31.94 -36.39
CA VAL A 16 -6.68 30.93 -35.37
C VAL A 16 -6.83 31.67 -34.04
N ASP A 17 -7.96 31.43 -33.37
CA ASP A 17 -8.40 32.19 -32.21
C ASP A 17 -7.68 31.69 -30.95
N TRP A 18 -6.37 31.92 -30.87
CA TRP A 18 -5.50 31.53 -29.73
C TRP A 18 -6.00 32.02 -28.38
N ARG A 19 -6.83 33.06 -28.39
CA ARG A 19 -7.44 33.67 -27.20
C ARG A 19 -8.58 32.81 -26.65
N ALA A 20 -9.31 32.09 -27.50
CA ALA A 20 -10.36 31.17 -27.08
C ALA A 20 -9.77 29.88 -26.49
N GLU A 21 -8.63 29.41 -27.02
CA GLU A 21 -7.95 28.22 -26.52
C GLU A 21 -7.35 28.42 -25.12
N LEU A 22 -6.93 29.65 -24.78
CA LEU A 22 -6.41 30.00 -23.45
C LEU A 22 -7.50 30.06 -22.37
N GLU A 23 -8.76 30.32 -22.73
CA GLU A 23 -9.87 30.32 -21.78
C GLU A 23 -10.22 28.90 -21.30
N LYS A 24 -9.96 27.88 -22.12
CA LYS A 24 -10.16 26.47 -21.79
C LYS A 24 -9.19 25.97 -20.71
N PHE A 25 -8.04 26.63 -20.56
CA PHE A 25 -7.00 26.25 -19.61
C PHE A 25 -7.14 26.88 -18.21
N ARG A 26 -8.02 27.87 -18.02
CA ARG A 26 -8.16 28.61 -16.74
C ARG A 26 -9.38 28.17 -15.90
N ARG A 27 -9.95 27.00 -16.16
CA ARG A 27 -10.94 26.40 -15.26
C ARG A 27 -10.61 24.92 -15.11
N PRO A 28 -10.06 24.47 -13.96
CA PRO A 28 -10.23 23.07 -13.61
C PRO A 28 -11.73 22.85 -13.48
N GLY A 29 -12.35 22.32 -14.53
CA GLY A 29 -13.79 22.10 -14.55
C GLY A 29 -14.20 21.18 -13.40
N PRO A 30 -15.47 21.18 -12.98
CA PRO A 30 -15.97 20.25 -11.95
C PRO A 30 -15.63 18.78 -12.27
N ALA A 31 -15.44 18.45 -13.56
CA ALA A 31 -14.94 17.16 -14.02
C ALA A 31 -13.53 16.80 -13.49
N GLN A 32 -12.60 17.75 -13.41
CA GLN A 32 -11.24 17.50 -12.91
C GLN A 32 -11.22 17.26 -11.40
N ILE A 33 -12.06 17.99 -10.66
CA ILE A 33 -12.27 17.76 -9.22
C ILE A 33 -12.89 16.37 -8.99
N GLY A 34 -13.86 15.97 -9.82
CA GLY A 34 -14.47 14.65 -9.78
C GLY A 34 -13.47 13.51 -10.02
N ILE A 35 -12.59 13.65 -11.03
CA ILE A 35 -11.54 12.66 -11.31
C ILE A 35 -10.53 12.56 -10.15
N MET A 36 -10.09 13.70 -9.60
CA MET A 36 -9.16 13.73 -8.47
C MET A 36 -9.77 13.12 -7.21
N ALA A 37 -11.05 13.43 -6.93
CA ALA A 37 -11.77 12.85 -5.79
C ALA A 37 -11.96 11.33 -5.97
N GLY A 38 -12.29 10.87 -7.17
CA GLY A 38 -12.40 9.44 -7.48
C GLY A 38 -11.07 8.71 -7.32
N ALA A 39 -9.97 9.28 -7.81
CA ALA A 39 -8.64 8.71 -7.64
C ALA A 39 -8.21 8.65 -6.16
N ALA A 40 -8.48 9.70 -5.38
CA ALA A 40 -8.20 9.71 -3.95
C ALA A 40 -9.01 8.66 -3.19
N LEU A 41 -10.28 8.48 -3.52
CA LEU A 41 -11.13 7.44 -2.93
C LEU A 41 -10.63 6.03 -3.27
N LEU A 42 -10.27 5.77 -4.52
CA LEU A 42 -9.71 4.49 -4.95
C LEU A 42 -8.41 4.18 -4.20
N LEU A 43 -7.51 5.15 -4.11
CA LEU A 43 -6.25 4.99 -3.39
C LEU A 43 -6.48 4.74 -1.89
N GLY A 44 -7.40 5.51 -1.28
CA GLY A 44 -7.79 5.33 0.12
C GLY A 44 -8.39 3.95 0.40
N LEU A 45 -9.21 3.43 -0.52
CA LEU A 45 -9.79 2.09 -0.40
C LEU A 45 -8.71 1.00 -0.49
N LEU A 46 -7.75 1.13 -1.40
CA LEU A 46 -6.62 0.20 -1.51
C LEU A 46 -5.78 0.17 -0.23
N VAL A 47 -5.48 1.35 0.33
CA VAL A 47 -4.73 1.44 1.60
C VAL A 47 -5.54 0.86 2.76
N ALA A 48 -6.84 1.14 2.84
CA ALA A 48 -7.71 0.58 3.86
C ALA A 48 -7.78 -0.95 3.79
N LEU A 49 -7.91 -1.52 2.59
CA LEU A 49 -7.88 -2.97 2.37
C LEU A 49 -6.53 -3.58 2.72
N ALA A 50 -5.42 -2.92 2.35
CA ALA A 50 -4.08 -3.36 2.70
C ALA A 50 -3.86 -3.37 4.21
N LEU A 51 -4.34 -2.35 4.92
CA LEU A 51 -4.29 -2.28 6.39
C LEU A 51 -5.17 -3.35 7.05
N TRP A 52 -6.35 -3.62 6.48
CA TRP A 52 -7.24 -4.69 6.96
C TRP A 52 -6.60 -6.08 6.82
N TYR A 53 -5.93 -6.32 5.68
CA TYR A 53 -5.20 -7.56 5.41
C TYR A 53 -3.89 -7.67 6.22
N SER A 54 -3.37 -6.55 6.71
CA SER A 54 -2.14 -6.48 7.51
C SER A 54 -2.38 -6.69 9.01
N THR A 55 -3.34 -7.56 9.39
CA THR A 55 -3.42 -8.08 10.77
C THR A 55 -2.74 -9.44 10.84
N PRO A 56 -1.39 -9.51 10.87
CA PRO A 56 -0.72 -10.76 11.18
C PRO A 56 -1.17 -11.16 12.58
N ALA A 57 -2.00 -12.18 12.67
CA ALA A 57 -2.39 -12.76 13.95
C ALA A 57 -1.12 -13.26 14.62
N TYR A 58 -0.58 -12.57 15.62
CA TYR A 58 0.63 -13.02 16.29
C TYR A 58 0.28 -14.21 17.18
N ASN A 59 0.88 -15.36 16.90
CA ASN A 59 0.71 -16.54 17.73
C ASN A 59 1.91 -16.74 18.64
N VAL A 60 1.64 -17.31 19.81
CA VAL A 60 2.69 -17.59 20.78
C VAL A 60 3.52 -18.78 20.28
N LEU A 61 4.81 -18.53 20.03
CA LEU A 61 5.75 -19.57 19.63
C LEU A 61 6.22 -20.35 20.87
N TYR A 62 6.66 -19.61 21.90
CA TYR A 62 7.13 -20.15 23.19
C TYR A 62 6.74 -19.23 24.36
N ARG A 63 6.48 -19.82 25.53
CA ARG A 63 6.23 -19.14 26.81
C ARG A 63 7.22 -19.65 27.84
N GLY A 64 7.66 -18.78 28.75
CA GLY A 64 8.53 -19.18 29.86
C GLY A 64 9.92 -19.64 29.43
N LEU A 65 10.47 -19.06 28.36
CA LEU A 65 11.87 -19.30 27.97
C LEU A 65 12.80 -18.66 29.01
N ALA A 66 13.89 -19.35 29.34
CA ALA A 66 15.02 -18.71 30.00
C ALA A 66 15.55 -17.57 29.11
N GLU A 67 15.98 -16.45 29.68
CA GLU A 67 16.46 -15.28 28.91
C GLU A 67 17.58 -15.65 27.92
N GLN A 68 18.39 -16.65 28.28
CA GLN A 68 19.45 -17.20 27.43
C GLN A 68 18.93 -17.95 26.19
N ASP A 69 17.81 -18.66 26.30
CA ASP A 69 17.17 -19.35 25.17
C ASP A 69 16.37 -18.37 24.32
N ALA A 70 15.74 -17.38 24.95
CA ALA A 70 15.03 -16.31 24.27
C ALA A 70 15.97 -15.52 23.33
N GLY A 71 17.17 -15.16 23.79
CA GLY A 71 18.17 -14.47 22.98
C GLY A 71 18.60 -15.25 21.74
N GLN A 72 18.83 -16.56 21.87
CA GLN A 72 19.22 -17.42 20.73
C GLN A 72 18.08 -17.60 19.73
N ILE A 73 16.84 -17.75 20.21
CA ILE A 73 15.67 -17.85 19.33
C ILE A 73 15.42 -16.52 18.62
N MET A 74 15.62 -15.38 19.29
CA MET A 74 15.54 -14.06 18.66
C MET A 74 16.57 -13.90 17.55
N GLU A 75 17.82 -14.29 17.79
CA GLU A 75 18.89 -14.23 16.80
C GLU A 75 18.58 -15.12 15.59
N ALA A 76 18.12 -16.34 15.83
CA ALA A 76 17.69 -17.27 14.79
C ALA A 76 16.52 -16.74 13.95
N LEU A 77 15.51 -16.14 14.58
CA LEU A 77 14.37 -15.51 13.90
C LEU A 77 14.82 -14.29 13.09
N GLN A 78 15.77 -13.52 13.61
CA GLN A 78 16.33 -12.35 12.92
C GLN A 78 17.15 -12.76 11.69
N GLN A 79 17.97 -13.80 11.79
CA GLN A 79 18.68 -14.39 10.65
C GLN A 79 17.71 -14.97 9.61
N ALA A 80 16.59 -15.54 10.06
CA ALA A 80 15.53 -16.06 9.20
C ALA A 80 14.66 -14.97 8.55
N ASN A 81 14.89 -13.69 8.87
CA ASN A 81 14.08 -12.54 8.46
C ASN A 81 12.61 -12.63 8.90
N ILE A 82 12.34 -13.33 10.00
CA ILE A 82 10.99 -13.52 10.53
C ILE A 82 10.72 -12.44 11.59
N PRO A 83 9.69 -11.60 11.41
CA PRO A 83 9.35 -10.58 12.41
C PRO A 83 8.84 -11.27 13.68
N PHE A 84 9.39 -10.86 14.83
CA PHE A 84 9.01 -11.39 16.14
C PHE A 84 8.61 -10.26 17.09
N LYS A 85 7.79 -10.58 18.09
CA LYS A 85 7.36 -9.68 19.15
C LYS A 85 7.45 -10.38 20.50
N ILE A 86 7.80 -9.64 21.54
CA ILE A 86 7.80 -10.13 22.91
C ILE A 86 6.59 -9.54 23.62
N ASP A 87 5.76 -10.39 24.20
CA ASP A 87 4.71 -9.96 25.10
C ASP A 87 5.32 -9.63 26.46
N ALA A 88 5.36 -8.34 26.81
CA ALA A 88 5.97 -7.86 28.05
C ALA A 88 5.22 -8.29 29.34
N ARG A 89 3.97 -8.78 29.24
CA ARG A 89 3.22 -9.28 30.41
C ARG A 89 3.51 -10.75 30.70
N SER A 90 3.76 -11.55 29.67
CA SER A 90 3.92 -13.00 29.79
C SER A 90 5.33 -13.50 29.47
N GLY A 91 6.22 -12.61 28.99
CA GLY A 91 7.54 -13.00 28.49
C GLY A 91 7.46 -13.93 27.28
N ALA A 92 6.30 -13.99 26.61
CA ALA A 92 6.07 -14.91 25.51
C ALA A 92 6.65 -14.35 24.22
N LEU A 93 7.36 -15.20 23.46
CA LEU A 93 7.83 -14.86 22.13
C LEU A 93 6.74 -15.19 21.11
N MET A 94 6.33 -14.18 20.35
CA MET A 94 5.25 -14.26 19.39
C MET A 94 5.77 -13.99 17.98
N VAL A 95 5.25 -14.73 17.00
CA VAL A 95 5.54 -14.56 15.57
C VAL A 95 4.22 -14.56 14.78
N PRO A 96 4.17 -13.98 13.56
CA PRO A 96 2.97 -14.07 12.72
C PRO A 96 2.50 -15.51 12.57
N SER A 97 1.21 -15.76 12.75
CA SER A 97 0.59 -17.10 12.68
C SER A 97 0.92 -17.80 11.37
N ASP A 98 0.99 -17.04 10.29
CA ASP A 98 1.34 -17.52 8.94
C ASP A 98 2.76 -18.09 8.88
N GLN A 99 3.66 -17.59 9.74
CA GLN A 99 5.08 -17.97 9.79
C GLN A 99 5.43 -18.85 10.99
N VAL A 100 4.47 -19.20 11.87
CA VAL A 100 4.74 -20.05 13.05
C VAL A 100 5.32 -21.40 12.64
N HIS A 101 4.76 -22.03 11.60
CA HIS A 101 5.19 -23.34 11.12
C HIS A 101 6.60 -23.27 10.51
N GLU A 102 6.86 -22.25 9.69
CA GLU A 102 8.17 -22.02 9.11
C GLU A 102 9.22 -21.69 10.18
N ALA A 103 8.87 -20.85 11.15
CA ALA A 103 9.71 -20.51 12.28
C ALA A 103 10.08 -21.76 13.08
N ARG A 104 9.12 -22.64 13.40
CA ARG A 104 9.39 -23.92 14.09
C ARG A 104 10.33 -24.81 13.27
N LEU A 105 10.10 -24.91 11.96
CA LEU A 105 10.93 -25.73 11.07
C LEU A 105 12.36 -25.19 10.98
N LYS A 106 12.54 -23.87 10.84
CA LYS A 106 13.86 -23.23 10.80
C LYS A 106 14.60 -23.33 12.12
N LEU A 107 13.91 -23.08 13.23
CA LEU A 107 14.49 -23.26 14.57
C LEU A 107 14.90 -24.71 14.81
N ALA A 108 14.04 -25.68 14.45
CA ALA A 108 14.36 -27.10 14.55
C ALA A 108 15.57 -27.49 13.69
N GLY A 109 15.69 -26.93 12.48
CA GLY A 109 16.86 -27.09 11.61
C GLY A 109 18.16 -26.53 12.21
N GLN A 110 18.05 -25.55 13.11
CA GLN A 110 19.18 -24.97 13.85
C GLN A 110 19.43 -25.67 15.21
N GLY A 111 18.66 -26.72 15.54
CA GLY A 111 18.78 -27.42 16.82
C GLY A 111 18.23 -26.63 18.01
N LEU A 112 17.36 -25.64 17.76
CA LEU A 112 16.59 -24.90 18.74
C LEU A 112 15.14 -25.43 18.70
N PRO A 113 14.48 -25.84 19.79
CA PRO A 113 14.79 -25.59 21.19
C PRO A 113 15.76 -26.65 21.75
N ARG A 114 16.87 -26.21 22.33
CA ARG A 114 17.72 -27.09 23.15
C ARG A 114 16.90 -27.42 24.38
N GLY A 115 16.20 -28.55 24.35
CA GLY A 115 15.19 -28.90 25.33
C GLY A 115 15.68 -28.64 26.76
N THR A 116 15.06 -27.68 27.42
CA THR A 116 14.99 -27.66 28.88
C THR A 116 13.91 -28.67 29.25
N VAL A 117 14.37 -29.87 29.60
CA VAL A 117 13.65 -30.77 30.51
C VAL A 117 13.69 -30.20 31.93
#